data_AF-A0A7S3NUQ8-F1
#
_entry.id   AF-A0A7S3NUQ8-F1
#
_cell.length_a   1.000
_cell.length_b   1.000
_cell.length_c   1.000
_cell.angle_alpha   90.00
_cell.angle_beta   90.00
_cell.angle_gamma   90.00
#
_symmetry.space_group_name_H-M   'P 1'
#
loop_
_entity.id
_entity.type
_entity.pdbx_description
1 polymer ?
#
loop_
_entity_poly.entity_id
_entity_poly.type
_entity_poly.pdbx_seq_one_letter_code
_entity_poly.pdbx_strand_id
1 'polypeptide(L)'
;RFMWTIISRISTLRKKSTIILTTHSMEEAEALCTKMGIMVRGRFKCFGSSQEIKDKFGTGYEVEVKVKWPTDEEALNYIKDKEADPNEEITAEQLESTLRKIEMQRLIEVPQFLDLEGDVRRDGSISLLSLCQWALLEESGYLVREELQKNTSDC
;
A
#
# COMPACT_ATOMS: atom_id res chain seq x y z
N ARG A 1 6.96 12.65 -23.91
CA ARG A 1 5.76 11.93 -24.43
C ARG A 1 5.70 11.80 -25.97
N PHE A 2 6.21 12.75 -26.77
CA PHE A 2 6.18 12.65 -28.26
C PHE A 2 6.87 11.38 -28.81
N MET A 3 8.06 11.04 -28.32
CA MET A 3 8.82 9.85 -28.72
C MET A 3 8.05 8.54 -28.49
N TRP A 4 7.31 8.46 -27.38
CA TRP A 4 6.52 7.28 -27.01
C TRP A 4 5.38 7.02 -28.00
N THR A 5 4.72 8.10 -28.44
CA THR A 5 3.65 8.03 -29.45
C THR A 5 4.18 7.51 -30.78
N ILE A 6 5.37 7.94 -31.20
CA ILE A 6 5.96 7.51 -32.48
C ILE A 6 6.34 6.03 -32.44
N ILE A 7 7.01 5.57 -31.39
CA ILE A 7 7.44 4.17 -31.25
C ILE A 7 6.23 3.25 -31.13
N SER A 8 5.24 3.62 -30.31
CA SER A 8 3.98 2.86 -30.18
C SER A 8 3.24 2.78 -31.52
N ARG A 9 3.15 3.90 -32.26
CA ARG A 9 2.50 3.93 -33.57
C ARG A 9 3.22 3.07 -34.62
N ILE A 10 4.55 3.02 -34.60
CA ILE A 10 5.34 2.20 -35.53
C ILE A 10 5.24 0.71 -35.16
N SER A 11 5.32 0.36 -33.88
CA SER A 11 5.26 -1.04 -33.44
C SER A 11 3.86 -1.65 -33.62
N THR A 12 2.80 -0.87 -33.38
CA THR A 12 1.40 -1.33 -33.47
C THR A 12 0.86 -1.36 -34.91
N LEU A 13 1.13 -0.35 -35.72
CA LEU A 13 0.60 -0.26 -37.10
C LEU A 13 1.43 -1.04 -38.11
N ARG A 14 2.74 -1.19 -37.88
CA ARG A 14 3.66 -1.88 -38.79
C ARG A 14 4.38 -3.01 -38.06
N LYS A 15 3.63 -4.08 -37.73
CA LYS A 15 4.11 -5.35 -37.13
C LYS A 15 5.24 -6.09 -37.90
N LYS A 16 5.89 -5.45 -38.87
CA LYS A 16 7.02 -5.96 -39.67
C LYS A 16 8.35 -5.24 -39.39
N SER A 17 8.40 -4.31 -38.42
CA SER A 17 9.61 -3.53 -38.11
C SER A 17 10.11 -3.85 -36.71
N THR A 18 11.43 -4.04 -36.55
CA THR A 18 12.09 -4.17 -35.24
C THR A 18 12.76 -2.84 -34.89
N ILE A 19 12.52 -2.34 -33.67
CA ILE A 19 13.11 -1.10 -33.17
C ILE A 19 14.06 -1.47 -32.04
N ILE A 20 15.30 -1.00 -32.14
CA ILE A 20 16.31 -1.11 -31.09
C ILE A 20 16.56 0.30 -30.59
N LEU A 21 16.49 0.49 -29.27
CA LEU A 21 16.80 1.74 -28.61
C LEU A 21 17.71 1.47 -27.42
N THR A 22 18.53 2.46 -27.09
CA THR A 22 19.38 2.46 -25.90
C THR A 22 18.96 3.65 -25.05
N THR A 23 18.58 3.40 -23.80
CA THR A 23 18.26 4.44 -22.83
C THR A 23 18.99 4.15 -21.51
N HIS A 24 19.19 5.20 -20.72
CA HIS A 24 19.67 5.07 -19.34
C HIS A 24 18.51 5.04 -18.33
N SER A 25 17.29 5.38 -18.77
CA SER A 25 16.09 5.38 -17.91
C SER A 25 15.43 4.00 -17.96
N MET A 26 15.24 3.41 -16.78
CA MET A 26 14.56 2.14 -16.65
C MET A 26 13.06 2.28 -16.97
N GLU A 27 12.47 3.42 -16.65
CA GLU A 27 11.06 3.75 -16.90
C GLU A 27 10.76 3.81 -18.40
N GLU A 28 11.66 4.39 -19.19
CA GLU A 28 11.54 4.42 -20.66
C GLU A 28 11.68 3.03 -21.27
N ALA A 29 12.65 2.24 -20.78
CA ALA A 29 12.89 0.88 -21.26
C ALA A 29 11.69 -0.04 -20.97
N GLU A 30 11.12 0.05 -19.76
CA GLU A 30 9.98 -0.77 -19.33
C GLU A 30 8.72 -0.46 -20.14
N ALA A 31 8.49 0.81 -20.49
CA ALA A 31 7.25 1.18 -21.13
C ALA A 31 7.24 1.08 -22.67
N LEU A 32 8.41 1.15 -23.31
CA LEU A 32 8.52 1.15 -24.78
C LEU A 32 8.98 -0.18 -25.37
N CYS A 33 9.68 -1.02 -24.59
CA CYS A 33 10.30 -2.24 -25.08
C CYS A 33 9.50 -3.49 -24.68
N THR A 34 9.38 -4.45 -25.58
CA THR A 34 8.81 -5.78 -25.29
C THR A 34 9.83 -6.71 -24.61
N LYS A 35 11.10 -6.52 -24.93
CA LYS A 35 12.27 -7.14 -24.30
C LYS A 35 13.31 -6.06 -24.07
N MET A 36 13.98 -6.12 -22.94
CA MET A 36 15.06 -5.22 -22.53
C MET A 36 16.31 -6.02 -22.22
N GLY A 37 17.46 -5.39 -22.33
CA GLY A 37 18.72 -5.98 -21.90
C GLY A 37 19.61 -4.94 -21.25
N ILE A 38 20.27 -5.31 -20.16
CA ILE A 38 21.15 -4.41 -19.40
C ILE A 38 22.59 -4.70 -19.79
N MET A 39 23.32 -3.66 -20.17
CA MET A 39 24.74 -3.72 -20.49
C MET A 39 25.55 -2.90 -19.48
N VAL A 40 26.62 -3.49 -18.95
CA VAL A 40 27.51 -2.86 -17.96
C VAL A 40 28.96 -3.03 -18.39
N ARG A 41 29.69 -1.91 -18.55
CA ARG A 41 31.11 -1.89 -18.99
C ARG A 41 31.36 -2.72 -20.25
N GLY A 42 30.50 -2.53 -21.27
CA GLY A 42 30.60 -3.23 -22.55
C GLY A 42 30.24 -4.71 -22.52
N ARG A 43 29.72 -5.23 -21.40
CA ARG A 43 29.28 -6.62 -21.27
C ARG A 43 27.78 -6.69 -21.04
N PHE A 44 27.12 -7.57 -21.78
CA PHE A 44 25.70 -7.84 -21.65
C PHE A 44 25.44 -8.68 -20.40
N LYS A 45 24.61 -8.17 -19.49
CA LYS A 45 24.40 -8.77 -18.16
C LYS A 45 23.09 -9.54 -18.06
N CYS A 46 22.01 -9.01 -18.60
CA CYS A 46 20.71 -9.68 -18.62
C CYS A 46 19.92 -9.30 -19.86
N PHE A 47 18.96 -10.16 -20.22
CA PHE A 47 18.00 -9.95 -21.30
C PHE A 47 16.72 -10.71 -21.04
N GLY A 48 15.60 -10.06 -21.30
CA GLY A 48 14.30 -10.64 -21.06
C GLY A 48 13.19 -9.58 -21.11
N SER A 49 11.97 -9.97 -20.82
CA SER A 49 10.91 -9.02 -20.49
C SER A 49 11.26 -8.32 -19.17
N SER A 50 10.59 -7.20 -18.87
CA SER A 50 10.72 -6.55 -17.57
C SER A 50 10.49 -7.54 -16.42
N GLN A 51 9.48 -8.39 -16.54
CA GLN A 51 9.17 -9.44 -15.56
C GLN A 51 10.31 -10.47 -15.43
N GLU A 52 10.81 -11.04 -16.53
CA GLU A 52 11.90 -12.05 -16.47
C GLU A 52 13.18 -11.50 -15.82
N ILE A 53 13.45 -10.20 -16.00
CA ILE A 53 14.60 -9.55 -15.37
C ILE A 53 14.32 -9.28 -13.88
N LYS A 54 13.11 -8.82 -13.53
CA LYS A 54 12.68 -8.61 -12.13
C LYS A 54 12.68 -9.93 -11.36
N ASP A 55 12.24 -11.03 -11.95
CA ASP A 55 12.23 -12.35 -11.29
C ASP A 55 13.65 -12.91 -11.09
N LYS A 56 14.58 -12.61 -11.99
CA LYS A 56 15.98 -13.13 -11.92
C LYS A 56 16.93 -12.26 -11.11
N PHE A 57 16.70 -10.94 -11.11
CA PHE A 57 17.65 -9.95 -10.58
C PHE A 57 17.00 -8.91 -9.65
N GLY A 58 15.67 -8.87 -9.57
CA GLY A 58 14.96 -8.01 -8.62
C GLY A 58 15.11 -8.54 -7.20
N THR A 59 15.29 -7.63 -6.25
CA THR A 59 15.36 -7.95 -4.83
C THR A 59 14.08 -7.47 -4.15
N GLY A 60 13.11 -8.38 -4.02
CA GLY A 60 11.83 -8.14 -3.37
C GLY A 60 10.76 -7.55 -4.29
N TYR A 61 9.52 -7.55 -3.78
CA TYR A 61 8.36 -6.94 -4.42
C TYR A 61 7.81 -5.84 -3.53
N GLU A 62 7.46 -4.71 -4.13
CA GLU A 62 6.69 -3.66 -3.46
C GLU A 62 5.23 -3.82 -3.85
N VAL A 63 4.35 -3.90 -2.85
CA VAL A 63 2.91 -4.09 -3.05
C VAL A 63 2.17 -2.98 -2.33
N GLU A 64 1.37 -2.22 -3.07
CA GLU A 64 0.42 -1.25 -2.51
C GLU A 64 -0.95 -1.93 -2.36
N VAL A 65 -1.47 -1.98 -1.13
CA VAL A 65 -2.79 -2.54 -0.85
C VAL A 65 -3.71 -1.45 -0.33
N LYS A 66 -4.92 -1.39 -0.86
CA LYS A 66 -5.97 -0.47 -0.39
C LYS A 66 -6.96 -1.23 0.46
N VAL A 67 -7.04 -0.86 1.73
CA VAL A 67 -8.04 -1.38 2.68
C VAL A 67 -9.28 -0.50 2.59
N LYS A 68 -10.46 -1.12 2.61
CA LYS A 68 -11.74 -0.40 2.59
C LYS A 68 -11.94 0.30 3.92
N TRP A 69 -12.34 1.58 3.89
CA TRP A 69 -12.75 2.28 5.10
C TRP A 69 -14.03 1.63 5.67
N PRO A 70 -14.04 1.28 6.98
CA PRO A 70 -15.19 0.62 7.58
C PRO A 70 -16.42 1.54 7.58
N THR A 71 -17.59 0.96 7.34
CA THR A 71 -18.85 1.74 7.36
C THR A 71 -19.29 2.03 8.79
N ASP A 72 -20.12 3.06 8.97
CA ASP A 72 -20.74 3.38 10.27
C ASP A 72 -21.47 2.16 10.83
N GLU A 73 -22.12 1.35 9.99
CA GLU A 73 -22.82 0.12 10.41
C GLU A 73 -21.86 -0.92 11.01
N GLU A 74 -20.69 -1.12 10.38
CA GLU A 74 -19.67 -2.06 10.86
C GLU A 74 -19.11 -1.61 12.22
N ALA A 75 -18.80 -0.31 12.36
CA ALA A 75 -18.33 0.26 13.62
C ALA A 75 -19.42 0.25 14.71
N LEU A 76 -20.67 0.56 14.36
CA LEU A 76 -21.80 0.52 15.29
C LEU A 76 -22.09 -0.89 15.79
N ASN A 77 -21.98 -1.91 14.93
CA ASN A 77 -22.15 -3.29 15.34
C ASN A 77 -21.05 -3.71 16.32
N TYR A 78 -19.80 -3.28 16.09
CA TYR A 78 -18.69 -3.54 17.00
C TYR A 78 -18.88 -2.86 18.37
N ILE A 79 -19.33 -1.60 18.38
CA ILE A 79 -19.59 -0.83 19.60
C ILE A 79 -20.79 -1.39 20.39
N LYS A 80 -21.87 -1.78 19.70
CA LYS A 80 -23.06 -2.39 20.33
C LYS A 80 -22.73 -3.66 21.09
N ASP A 81 -21.82 -4.47 20.54
CA ASP A 81 -21.36 -5.71 21.19
C ASP A 81 -20.59 -5.45 22.51
N LYS A 82 -20.14 -4.21 22.73
CA LYS A 82 -19.37 -3.77 23.89
C LYS A 82 -20.15 -2.83 24.84
N GLU A 83 -21.47 -2.67 24.64
CA GLU A 83 -22.35 -1.81 25.45
C GLU A 83 -21.86 -0.35 25.64
N ALA A 84 -21.19 0.22 24.64
CA ALA A 84 -20.70 1.60 24.69
C ALA A 84 -21.55 2.57 23.84
N ASP A 85 -21.54 3.87 24.20
CA ASP A 85 -22.28 4.91 23.45
C ASP A 85 -21.47 5.38 22.24
N PRO A 86 -21.94 5.18 20.99
CA PRO A 86 -21.20 5.58 19.79
C PRO A 86 -20.88 7.09 19.70
N ASN A 87 -21.68 7.93 20.37
CA ASN A 87 -21.49 9.38 20.36
C ASN A 87 -20.70 9.89 21.57
N GLU A 88 -20.15 9.00 22.39
CA GLU A 88 -19.28 9.39 23.50
C GLU A 88 -18.06 10.15 22.96
N GLU A 89 -17.83 11.35 23.47
CA GLU A 89 -16.66 12.15 23.14
C GLU A 89 -15.47 11.72 24.00
N ILE A 90 -14.40 11.33 23.34
CA ILE A 90 -13.17 10.81 23.94
C ILE A 90 -12.08 11.85 23.78
N THR A 91 -11.49 12.24 24.91
CA THR A 91 -10.31 13.12 24.93
C THR A 91 -9.03 12.32 24.72
N ALA A 92 -7.93 13.00 24.38
CA ALA A 92 -6.63 12.35 24.16
C ALA A 92 -6.15 11.54 25.39
N GLU A 93 -6.44 12.00 26.61
CA GLU A 93 -6.09 11.29 27.86
C GLU A 93 -6.89 9.99 28.04
N GLN A 94 -8.11 9.94 27.51
CA GLN A 94 -9.00 8.79 27.61
C GLN A 94 -8.79 7.80 26.46
N LEU A 95 -8.11 8.19 25.38
CA LEU A 95 -7.93 7.42 24.15
C LEU A 95 -7.38 6.01 24.41
N GLU A 96 -6.30 5.89 25.18
CA GLU A 96 -5.71 4.61 25.54
C GLU A 96 -6.67 3.75 26.39
N SER A 97 -7.36 4.38 27.34
CA SER A 97 -8.30 3.68 28.21
C SER A 97 -9.49 3.12 27.42
N THR A 98 -9.94 3.85 26.41
CA THR A 98 -11.06 3.46 25.55
C THR A 98 -10.64 2.36 24.57
N LEU A 99 -9.45 2.45 23.96
CA LEU A 99 -8.91 1.36 23.13
C LEU A 99 -8.75 0.05 23.91
N ARG A 100 -8.37 0.12 25.20
CA ARG A 100 -8.33 -1.07 26.08
C ARG A 100 -9.71 -1.65 26.34
N LYS A 101 -10.74 -0.81 26.55
CA LYS A 101 -12.13 -1.27 26.73
C LYS A 101 -12.67 -1.98 25.49
N ILE A 102 -12.28 -1.51 24.31
CA ILE A 102 -12.67 -2.06 23.00
C ILE A 102 -11.83 -3.30 22.63
N GLU A 103 -10.93 -3.75 23.53
CA GLU A 103 -10.02 -4.89 23.33
C GLU A 103 -8.99 -4.68 22.19
N MET A 104 -8.77 -3.42 21.80
CA MET A 104 -7.86 -3.01 20.73
C MET A 104 -6.57 -2.37 21.28
N GLN A 105 -6.10 -2.82 22.45
CA GLN A 105 -4.89 -2.26 23.08
C GLN A 105 -3.62 -2.32 22.23
N ARG A 106 -3.56 -3.21 21.24
CA ARG A 106 -2.41 -3.35 20.33
C ARG A 106 -2.20 -2.12 19.46
N LEU A 107 -3.25 -1.36 19.18
CA LEU A 107 -3.16 -0.13 18.39
C LEU A 107 -2.39 0.98 19.10
N ILE A 108 -2.19 0.90 20.42
CA ILE A 108 -1.40 1.89 21.17
C ILE A 108 0.08 1.84 20.75
N GLU A 109 0.57 0.69 20.29
CA GLU A 109 1.97 0.50 19.91
C GLU A 109 2.24 0.88 18.44
N VAL A 110 1.21 1.15 17.63
CA VAL A 110 1.41 1.47 16.21
C VAL A 110 1.81 2.94 16.03
N PRO A 111 2.71 3.26 15.08
CA PRO A 111 3.11 4.65 14.82
C PRO A 111 1.94 5.59 14.52
N GLN A 112 0.90 5.08 13.85
CA GLN A 112 -0.32 5.81 13.47
C GLN A 112 -1.12 6.30 14.68
N PHE A 113 -0.92 5.70 15.86
CA PHE A 113 -1.56 6.16 17.09
C PHE A 113 -1.10 7.55 17.51
N LEU A 114 0.18 7.90 17.27
CA LEU A 114 0.71 9.23 17.55
C LEU A 114 0.03 10.30 16.70
N ASP A 115 -0.26 9.99 15.44
CA ASP A 115 -0.97 10.89 14.53
C ASP A 115 -2.41 11.10 15.00
N LEU A 116 -3.11 10.02 15.35
CA LEU A 116 -4.46 10.08 15.93
C LEU A 116 -4.48 10.90 17.22
N GLU A 117 -3.58 10.62 18.16
CA GLU A 117 -3.51 11.36 19.43
C GLU A 117 -3.24 12.85 19.18
N GLY A 118 -2.37 13.18 18.21
CA GLY A 118 -2.08 14.54 17.79
C GLY A 118 -3.28 15.25 17.16
N ASP A 119 -4.12 14.54 16.38
CA ASP A 119 -5.36 15.06 15.82
C ASP A 119 -6.41 15.28 16.92
N VAL A 120 -6.61 14.32 17.83
CA VAL A 120 -7.55 14.46 18.97
C VAL A 120 -7.15 15.61 19.90
N ARG A 121 -5.86 15.82 20.16
CA ARG A 121 -5.38 16.97 20.95
C ARG A 121 -5.65 18.32 20.26
N ARG A 122 -5.66 18.34 18.92
CA ARG A 122 -5.96 19.56 18.13
C ARG A 122 -7.46 19.84 18.07
N ASP A 123 -8.27 18.81 17.86
CA ASP A 123 -9.72 18.94 17.71
C ASP A 123 -10.45 18.96 19.07
N GLY A 124 -9.77 18.54 20.14
CA GLY A 124 -10.25 18.54 21.52
C GLY A 124 -10.86 17.20 21.94
N SER A 125 -11.69 16.61 21.08
CA SER A 125 -12.32 15.30 21.29
C SER A 125 -12.53 14.56 19.97
N ILE A 126 -12.72 13.24 20.05
CA ILE A 126 -13.15 12.39 18.95
C ILE A 126 -14.34 11.54 19.40
N SER A 127 -15.31 11.33 18.52
CA SER A 127 -16.43 10.41 18.81
C SER A 127 -15.94 8.96 18.89
N LEU A 128 -16.54 8.16 19.78
CA LEU A 128 -16.27 6.73 19.85
C LEU A 128 -16.48 6.03 18.50
N LEU A 129 -17.48 6.45 17.73
CA LEU A 129 -17.73 5.94 16.39
C LEU A 129 -16.52 6.15 15.46
N SER A 130 -16.00 7.37 15.38
CA SER A 130 -14.84 7.70 14.55
C SER A 130 -13.58 6.98 15.02
N LEU A 131 -13.40 6.85 16.34
CA LEU A 131 -12.30 6.08 16.93
C LEU A 131 -12.37 4.60 16.53
N CYS A 132 -13.56 3.99 16.62
CA CYS A 132 -13.76 2.59 16.23
C CYS A 132 -13.56 2.37 14.74
N GLN A 133 -13.96 3.32 13.89
CA GLN A 133 -13.70 3.23 12.45
C GLN A 133 -12.20 3.23 12.15
N TRP A 134 -11.45 4.15 12.77
CA TRP A 134 -10.00 4.15 12.65
C TRP A 134 -9.40 2.84 13.15
N ALA A 135 -9.87 2.34 14.28
CA ALA A 135 -9.32 1.14 14.90
C ALA A 135 -9.56 -0.14 14.06
N LEU A 136 -10.77 -0.31 13.51
CA LEU A 136 -11.10 -1.40 12.60
C LEU A 136 -10.29 -1.37 11.30
N LEU A 137 -10.00 -0.16 10.79
CA LEU A 137 -9.17 0.00 9.61
C LEU A 137 -7.73 -0.46 9.87
N GLU A 138 -7.13 -0.01 10.98
CA GLU A 138 -5.77 -0.39 11.35
C GLU A 138 -5.65 -1.89 11.62
N GLU A 139 -6.64 -2.49 12.28
CA GLU A 139 -6.69 -3.95 12.49
C GLU A 139 -6.73 -4.71 11.15
N SER A 140 -7.55 -4.25 10.21
CA SER A 140 -7.64 -4.84 8.87
C SER A 140 -6.33 -4.69 8.09
N GLY A 141 -5.67 -3.54 8.18
CA GLY A 141 -4.36 -3.30 7.57
C GLY A 141 -3.27 -4.19 8.15
N TYR A 142 -3.29 -4.41 9.47
CA TYR A 142 -2.36 -5.31 10.14
C TYR A 142 -2.52 -6.76 9.69
N LEU A 143 -3.76 -7.27 9.62
CA LEU A 143 -4.03 -8.64 9.17
C LEU A 143 -3.52 -8.91 7.76
N VAL A 144 -3.73 -7.96 6.85
CA VAL A 144 -3.21 -8.04 5.48
C VAL A 144 -1.68 -8.09 5.49
N ARG A 145 -1.03 -7.25 6.29
CA ARG A 145 0.43 -7.22 6.39
C ARG A 145 0.99 -8.54 6.96
N GLU A 146 0.36 -9.09 7.99
CA GLU A 146 0.77 -10.36 8.61
C GLU A 146 0.63 -11.53 7.62
N GLU A 147 -0.47 -11.59 6.87
CA GLU A 147 -0.71 -12.63 5.88
C GLU A 147 0.26 -12.52 4.69
N LEU A 148 0.59 -11.31 4.25
CA LEU A 148 1.61 -11.08 3.24
C LEU A 148 2.99 -11.52 3.73
N GLN A 149 3.35 -11.23 4.99
CA GLN A 149 4.63 -11.67 5.56
C GLN A 149 4.72 -13.19 5.64
N LYS A 150 3.68 -13.87 6.13
CA LYS A 150 3.63 -15.35 6.19
C LYS A 150 3.85 -15.98 4.82
N ASN A 151 3.10 -15.52 3.81
CA ASN A 151 3.16 -16.07 2.45
C ASN A 151 4.43 -15.67 1.67
N THR A 152 5.20 -14.68 2.13
CA THR A 152 6.48 -14.29 1.51
C THR A 152 7.70 -14.90 2.18
N SER A 153 7.61 -15.33 3.44
CA SER A 153 8.72 -16.04 4.12
C SER A 153 8.92 -17.50 3.67
N ASP A 154 7.98 -18.07 2.92
CA ASP A 154 8.07 -19.42 2.33
C ASP A 154 8.66 -19.43 0.89
N CYS A 155 9.11 -18.29 0.36
CA CYS A 155 9.76 -18.16 -0.96
C CYS A 155 11.23 -17.75 -0.84
#